data_AF-A0A820NKI2-F1
#
_entry.id   AF-A0A820NKI2-F1
#
_cell.length_a   1.000
_cell.length_b   1.000
_cell.length_c   1.000
_cell.angle_alpha   90.00
_cell.angle_beta   90.00
_cell.angle_gamma   90.00
#
_symmetry.space_group_name_H-M   'P 1'
#
loop_
_entity.id
_entity.type
_entity.pdbx_description
1 polymer ?
#
loop_
_entity_poly.entity_id
_entity_poly.type
_entity_poly.pdbx_seq_one_letter_code
_entity_poly.pdbx_strand_id
1 'polypeptide(L)'
;MSSNVWPRTESKRQRIMVFVGDDSIIDQIENNNSVSFLKEILLSSDGSSRERFDKQSKIQPSDKKVKPKNGSLICVVCGSSAHGYNFGAIACESCKAFFRRNARKDLNTLPCKNEGGCQITLETRRNCVACRLVKCFNSGMQRDRLSTVSRK
;
A
#
# COMPACT_ATOMS: atom_id res chain seq x y z
N MET A 1 -2.64 -3.79 54.21
CA MET A 1 -2.95 -2.89 53.09
C MET A 1 -1.67 -2.18 52.72
N SER A 2 -1.21 -2.45 51.50
CA SER A 2 0.08 -2.06 50.94
C SER A 2 0.24 -0.56 50.85
N SER A 3 1.46 -0.07 51.09
CA SER A 3 2.06 1.04 50.35
C SER A 3 3.56 1.08 50.67
N ASN A 4 4.34 0.44 49.82
CA ASN A 4 5.80 0.53 49.84
C ASN A 4 6.20 1.91 49.31
N VAL A 5 6.90 2.68 50.13
CA VAL A 5 7.60 3.91 49.75
C VAL A 5 8.99 3.51 49.27
N TRP A 6 9.32 3.77 48.00
CA TRP A 6 10.67 3.63 47.47
C TRP A 6 11.35 5.00 47.40
N PRO A 7 12.50 5.22 48.07
CA PRO A 7 13.23 6.47 47.99
C PRO A 7 14.26 6.49 46.86
N ARG A 8 14.43 7.70 46.31
CA ARG A 8 15.64 8.42 45.85
C ARG A 8 16.83 7.69 45.17
N THR A 9 17.31 8.41 44.15
CA THR A 9 18.69 8.60 43.64
C THR A 9 19.37 7.58 42.71
N GLU A 10 19.76 8.17 41.57
CA GLU A 10 21.08 8.11 40.92
C GLU A 10 21.42 7.11 39.80
N SER A 11 22.11 7.71 38.82
CA SER A 11 23.16 7.17 37.96
C SER A 11 22.81 6.61 36.57
N LYS A 12 23.27 7.41 35.60
CA LYS A 12 23.96 7.01 34.35
C LYS A 12 23.15 6.21 33.34
N ARG A 13 22.58 6.92 32.36
CA ARG A 13 22.72 6.53 30.95
C ARG A 13 23.03 7.74 30.09
N GLN A 14 24.13 7.60 29.35
CA GLN A 14 24.78 8.59 28.51
C GLN A 14 23.81 9.15 27.46
N ARG A 15 23.80 10.49 27.35
CA ARG A 15 23.35 11.19 26.14
C ARG A 15 24.37 10.91 25.04
N ILE A 16 23.99 10.14 24.04
CA ILE A 16 24.69 10.16 22.75
C ILE A 16 24.10 11.33 21.97
N MET A 17 24.88 12.39 21.79
CA MET A 17 24.65 13.37 20.74
C MET A 17 25.08 12.72 19.42
N VAL A 18 24.15 12.45 18.51
CA VAL A 18 24.50 12.19 17.11
C VAL A 18 24.37 13.50 16.36
N PHE A 19 25.51 13.94 15.84
CA PHE A 19 25.63 15.07 14.93
C PHE A 19 24.88 14.78 13.63
N VAL A 20 24.15 15.79 13.16
CA VAL A 20 23.61 15.87 11.81
C VAL A 20 24.75 16.18 10.83
N GLY A 21 24.80 15.46 9.72
CA GLY A 21 25.80 15.64 8.67
C GLY A 21 25.32 15.02 7.35
N ASP A 22 24.92 15.94 6.47
CA ASP A 22 25.00 15.93 5.01
C ASP A 22 24.01 15.09 4.17
N ASP A 23 23.08 15.86 3.57
CA ASP A 23 22.33 15.60 2.35
C ASP A 23 23.24 15.18 1.19
N SER A 24 22.97 14.03 0.58
CA SER A 24 23.28 13.73 -0.83
C SER A 24 22.63 12.42 -1.27
N ILE A 25 22.19 12.39 -2.54
CA ILE A 25 21.71 11.24 -3.34
C ILE A 25 20.18 11.08 -3.39
N ILE A 26 19.53 12.06 -4.03
CA ILE A 26 18.40 11.84 -4.94
C ILE A 26 19.03 11.77 -6.34
N ASP A 27 18.80 10.69 -7.09
CA ASP A 27 18.68 10.64 -8.56
C ASP A 27 19.01 9.23 -9.05
N GLN A 28 17.97 8.41 -9.31
CA GLN A 28 17.91 7.40 -10.39
C GLN A 28 16.43 7.00 -10.62
N ILE A 29 15.63 7.95 -11.12
CA ILE A 29 14.34 7.69 -11.77
C ILE A 29 14.59 7.95 -13.26
N GLU A 30 14.58 6.89 -14.09
CA GLU A 30 14.24 6.91 -15.53
C GLU A 30 14.67 5.59 -16.20
N ASN A 31 13.81 4.56 -16.16
CA ASN A 31 13.85 3.50 -17.18
C ASN A 31 12.55 2.69 -17.21
N ASN A 32 11.45 3.35 -17.56
CA ASN A 32 10.16 2.70 -17.82
C ASN A 32 10.13 2.14 -19.24
N ASN A 33 10.51 0.85 -19.35
CA ASN A 33 10.46 0.08 -20.59
C ASN A 33 9.05 -0.50 -20.81
N SER A 34 8.11 0.31 -21.29
CA SER A 34 6.71 -0.09 -21.51
C SER A 34 6.14 0.42 -22.82
N VAL A 35 6.85 0.21 -23.93
CA VAL A 35 6.40 0.61 -25.28
C VAL A 35 6.36 -0.53 -26.29
N SER A 36 6.25 -1.77 -25.82
CA SER A 36 6.23 -2.98 -26.67
C SER A 36 4.86 -3.66 -26.79
N PHE A 37 3.79 -3.14 -26.19
CA PHE A 37 2.50 -3.84 -26.10
C PHE A 37 1.42 -3.39 -27.10
N LEU A 38 1.71 -2.50 -28.05
CA LEU A 38 0.67 -1.92 -28.94
C LEU A 38 0.89 -2.15 -30.44
N LYS A 39 1.65 -3.16 -30.86
CA LYS A 39 1.86 -3.46 -32.29
C LYS A 39 1.16 -4.70 -32.85
N GLU A 40 0.41 -5.46 -32.06
CA GLU A 40 -0.10 -6.80 -32.47
C GLU A 40 -1.64 -6.91 -32.60
N ILE A 41 -2.38 -5.81 -32.81
CA ILE A 41 -3.87 -5.87 -32.86
C ILE A 41 -4.43 -5.22 -34.12
N LEU A 42 -3.86 -5.43 -35.32
CA LEU A 42 -4.50 -4.92 -36.54
C LEU A 42 -4.19 -5.68 -37.84
N LEU A 43 -4.12 -7.02 -37.85
CA LEU A 43 -4.26 -7.78 -39.11
C LEU A 43 -5.00 -9.12 -38.94
N SER A 44 -5.98 -9.30 -39.83
CA SER A 44 -6.53 -10.56 -40.39
C SER A 44 -7.92 -11.03 -39.91
N SER A 45 -8.78 -11.20 -40.92
CA SER A 45 -10.21 -11.51 -40.90
C SER A 45 -10.46 -12.79 -41.70
N ASP A 46 -11.02 -13.83 -41.08
CA ASP A 46 -11.67 -15.03 -41.66
C ASP A 46 -11.54 -16.19 -40.64
N GLY A 47 -12.42 -17.17 -40.44
CA GLY A 47 -13.67 -17.63 -40.98
C GLY A 47 -13.85 -19.09 -40.48
N SER A 48 -15.07 -19.49 -40.11
CA SER A 48 -15.53 -20.88 -39.91
C SER A 48 -14.96 -21.75 -38.77
N SER A 49 -15.81 -22.11 -37.80
CA SER A 49 -16.41 -23.46 -37.72
C SER A 49 -17.04 -23.74 -36.35
N ARG A 50 -18.13 -24.50 -36.41
CA ARG A 50 -18.96 -25.04 -35.32
C ARG A 50 -18.13 -25.77 -34.27
N GLU A 51 -18.51 -25.69 -33.00
CA GLU A 51 -18.84 -26.86 -32.16
C GLU A 51 -19.85 -26.47 -31.07
N ARG A 52 -20.97 -27.20 -31.04
CA ARG A 52 -21.90 -27.28 -29.91
C ARG A 52 -21.21 -28.11 -28.82
N PHE A 53 -21.12 -27.62 -27.60
CA PHE A 53 -20.99 -28.49 -26.44
C PHE A 53 -21.84 -27.99 -25.27
N ASP A 54 -22.77 -28.86 -24.90
CA ASP A 54 -23.78 -28.72 -23.86
C ASP A 54 -23.19 -28.87 -22.45
N LYS A 55 -23.97 -28.39 -21.46
CA LYS A 55 -23.98 -28.72 -20.00
C LYS A 55 -23.15 -27.86 -19.03
N GLN A 56 -23.88 -26.97 -18.37
CA GLN A 56 -24.10 -26.93 -16.91
C GLN A 56 -22.95 -27.40 -16.00
N SER A 57 -22.18 -26.46 -15.43
CA SER A 57 -21.77 -26.50 -14.00
C SER A 57 -21.00 -25.25 -13.53
N LYS A 58 -21.37 -24.80 -12.31
CA LYS A 58 -20.51 -24.26 -11.22
C LYS A 58 -19.80 -22.90 -11.38
N ILE A 59 -20.32 -21.94 -10.59
CA ILE A 59 -19.72 -20.78 -9.90
C ILE A 59 -18.21 -20.49 -10.12
N GLN A 60 -17.91 -19.22 -10.50
CA GLN A 60 -16.84 -18.30 -10.04
C GLN A 60 -16.18 -17.54 -11.23
N PRO A 61 -15.51 -16.39 -11.01
CA PRO A 61 -15.83 -15.19 -10.26
C PRO A 61 -15.97 -13.99 -11.22
N SER A 62 -16.88 -13.06 -10.94
CA SER A 62 -17.03 -11.85 -11.75
C SER A 62 -15.88 -10.87 -11.45
N ASP A 63 -14.73 -11.07 -12.10
CA ASP A 63 -13.73 -10.03 -12.32
C ASP A 63 -14.33 -8.97 -13.24
N LYS A 64 -15.29 -8.21 -12.72
CA LYS A 64 -15.64 -6.93 -13.33
C LYS A 64 -14.43 -6.04 -13.12
N LYS A 65 -13.51 -6.03 -14.08
CA LYS A 65 -12.58 -4.92 -14.29
C LYS A 65 -13.45 -3.67 -14.43
N VAL A 66 -13.73 -3.00 -13.32
CA VAL A 66 -14.40 -1.71 -13.31
C VAL A 66 -13.41 -0.76 -13.98
N LYS A 67 -13.56 -0.55 -15.29
CA LYS A 67 -12.87 0.53 -15.99
C LYS A 67 -13.28 1.82 -15.27
N PRO A 68 -12.33 2.61 -14.73
CA PRO A 68 -12.68 3.83 -14.00
C PRO A 68 -13.45 4.73 -14.96
N LYS A 69 -14.71 5.02 -14.62
CA LYS A 69 -15.48 6.03 -15.35
C LYS A 69 -14.79 7.37 -15.07
N ASN A 70 -14.44 8.06 -16.15
CA ASN A 70 -13.84 9.39 -16.29
C ASN A 70 -13.53 10.13 -14.98
N GLY A 71 -12.23 10.30 -14.67
CA GLY A 71 -11.74 11.25 -13.66
C GLY A 71 -11.76 10.78 -12.20
N SER A 72 -12.17 9.55 -11.89
CA SER A 72 -12.11 9.02 -10.52
C SER A 72 -10.67 8.64 -10.13
N LEU A 73 -10.16 9.22 -9.04
CA LEU A 73 -8.85 8.88 -8.48
C LEU A 73 -8.90 7.46 -7.90
N ILE A 74 -7.84 6.68 -8.13
CA ILE A 74 -7.73 5.30 -7.64
C ILE A 74 -6.64 5.20 -6.58
N CYS A 75 -6.94 4.52 -5.48
CA CYS A 75 -6.00 4.29 -4.38
C CYS A 75 -4.84 3.41 -4.87
N VAL A 76 -3.63 3.97 -4.89
CA VAL A 76 -2.43 3.27 -5.38
C VAL A 76 -2.06 2.04 -4.52
N VAL A 77 -2.55 1.98 -3.27
CA VAL A 77 -2.29 0.85 -2.36
C VAL A 77 -3.18 -0.36 -2.66
N CYS A 78 -4.48 -0.16 -2.90
CA CYS A 78 -5.44 -1.28 -2.96
C CYS A 78 -6.42 -1.25 -4.14
N GLY A 79 -6.33 -0.26 -5.03
CA GLY A 79 -7.18 -0.14 -6.21
C GLY A 79 -8.62 0.35 -5.95
N SER A 80 -8.98 0.62 -4.69
CA SER A 80 -10.29 1.19 -4.33
C SER A 80 -10.41 2.66 -4.75
N SER A 81 -11.64 3.17 -4.93
CA SER A 81 -11.88 4.60 -5.18
C SER A 81 -11.24 5.48 -4.10
N ALA A 82 -10.55 6.53 -4.53
CA ALA A 82 -9.90 7.51 -3.68
C ALA A 82 -10.52 8.89 -3.87
N HIS A 83 -10.56 9.68 -2.80
CA HIS A 83 -11.07 11.04 -2.83
C HIS A 83 -9.97 12.10 -3.03
N GLY A 84 -8.70 11.70 -2.91
CA GLY A 84 -7.56 12.63 -3.01
C GLY A 84 -6.28 12.08 -2.40
N TYR A 85 -5.34 12.99 -2.17
CA TYR A 85 -4.05 12.71 -1.54
C TYR A 85 -4.18 12.58 -0.03
N ASN A 86 -3.58 11.52 0.52
CA ASN A 86 -3.49 11.28 1.95
C ASN A 86 -2.06 10.89 2.29
N PHE A 87 -1.42 11.66 3.17
CA PHE A 87 -0.05 11.43 3.62
C PHE A 87 0.99 11.36 2.48
N GLY A 88 0.76 12.03 1.34
CA GLY A 88 1.71 12.08 0.22
C GLY A 88 1.36 11.19 -0.98
N ALA A 89 0.31 10.37 -0.89
CA ALA A 89 -0.12 9.51 -2.00
C ALA A 89 -1.64 9.52 -2.21
N ILE A 90 -2.10 9.20 -3.42
CA ILE A 90 -3.54 9.02 -3.70
C ILE A 90 -4.03 7.75 -2.98
N ALA A 91 -4.83 7.91 -1.92
CA ALA A 91 -5.28 6.78 -1.13
C ALA A 91 -6.75 6.90 -0.73
N CYS A 92 -7.42 5.75 -0.59
CA CYS A 92 -8.79 5.67 -0.10
C CYS A 92 -8.84 5.85 1.44
N GLU A 93 -10.03 6.13 1.97
CA GLU A 93 -10.23 6.41 3.40
C GLU A 93 -9.75 5.24 4.29
N SER A 94 -9.93 4.00 3.83
CA SER A 94 -9.49 2.83 4.58
C SER A 94 -7.96 2.73 4.68
N CYS A 95 -7.23 3.09 3.61
CA CYS A 95 -5.76 3.06 3.60
C CYS A 95 -5.19 4.25 4.38
N LYS A 96 -5.84 5.42 4.32
CA LYS A 96 -5.55 6.57 5.18
C LYS A 96 -5.66 6.21 6.67
N ALA A 97 -6.80 5.67 7.11
CA ALA A 97 -7.01 5.28 8.50
C ALA A 97 -6.12 4.11 8.94
N PHE A 98 -5.82 3.19 8.03
CA PHE A 98 -4.86 2.10 8.27
C PHE A 98 -3.45 2.65 8.49
N PHE A 99 -2.99 3.54 7.61
CA PHE A 99 -1.66 4.13 7.68
C PHE A 99 -1.48 4.91 8.98
N ARG A 100 -2.45 5.78 9.34
CA ARG A 100 -2.41 6.52 10.61
C ARG A 100 -2.21 5.63 11.85
N ARG A 101 -2.79 4.43 11.87
CA ARG A 101 -2.70 3.47 12.99
C ARG A 101 -1.43 2.64 13.01
N ASN A 102 -0.82 2.39 11.86
CA ASN A 102 0.28 1.42 11.75
C ASN A 102 1.60 2.04 11.30
N ALA A 103 1.61 3.27 10.81
CA ALA A 103 2.79 3.91 10.26
C ALA A 103 3.97 3.93 11.24
N ARG A 104 3.74 4.08 12.54
CA ARG A 104 4.80 4.10 13.57
C ARG A 104 5.18 2.72 14.11
N LYS A 105 4.54 1.65 13.66
CA LYS A 105 4.87 0.29 14.10
C LYS A 105 6.11 -0.21 13.39
N ASP A 106 6.87 -1.03 14.10
CA ASP A 106 8.03 -1.71 13.53
C ASP A 106 7.56 -2.82 12.59
N LEU A 107 8.01 -2.80 11.34
CA LEU A 107 7.61 -3.75 10.31
C LEU A 107 7.93 -5.20 10.72
N ASN A 108 9.05 -5.41 11.41
CA ASN A 108 9.49 -6.72 11.89
C ASN A 108 8.55 -7.34 12.95
N THR A 109 7.71 -6.52 13.60
CA THR A 109 6.74 -7.00 14.61
C THR A 109 5.40 -7.37 13.99
N LEU A 110 5.17 -7.05 12.71
CA LEU A 110 3.92 -7.32 12.03
C LEU A 110 3.97 -8.69 11.36
N PRO A 111 3.02 -9.60 11.65
CA PRO A 111 3.05 -10.93 11.06
C PRO A 111 2.73 -10.88 9.57
N CYS A 112 3.52 -11.61 8.78
CA CYS A 112 3.23 -11.94 7.40
C CYS A 112 3.20 -13.46 7.24
N LYS A 113 2.17 -13.97 6.55
CA LYS A 113 2.03 -15.41 6.29
C LYS A 113 2.77 -15.87 5.02
N ASN A 114 3.12 -14.94 4.13
CA ASN A 114 3.67 -15.22 2.80
C ASN A 114 4.99 -14.45 2.57
N GLU A 115 5.82 -14.31 3.60
CA GLU A 115 7.20 -13.80 3.50
C GLU A 115 7.36 -12.45 2.76
N GLY A 116 6.38 -11.55 2.89
CA GLY A 116 6.43 -10.22 2.28
C GLY A 116 5.81 -10.10 0.89
N GLY A 117 5.38 -11.20 0.26
CA GLY A 117 4.84 -11.22 -1.12
C GLY A 117 3.33 -11.07 -1.27
N CYS A 118 2.59 -10.62 -0.24
CA CYS A 118 1.13 -10.57 -0.31
C CYS A 118 0.64 -9.50 -1.30
N GLN A 119 -0.17 -9.92 -2.29
CA GLN A 119 -0.89 -9.01 -3.17
C GLN A 119 -1.96 -8.23 -2.40
N ILE A 120 -1.97 -6.90 -2.55
CA ILE A 120 -2.89 -5.99 -1.84
C ILE A 120 -3.91 -5.42 -2.82
N THR A 121 -5.14 -5.93 -2.77
CA THR A 121 -6.31 -5.47 -3.53
C THR A 121 -7.43 -4.99 -2.58
N LEU A 122 -8.59 -4.63 -3.10
CA LEU A 122 -9.75 -4.24 -2.29
C LEU A 122 -10.19 -5.36 -1.33
N GLU A 123 -10.10 -6.60 -1.78
CA GLU A 123 -10.53 -7.83 -1.11
C GLU A 123 -9.44 -8.32 -0.14
N THR A 124 -8.18 -8.35 -0.59
CA THR A 124 -7.07 -8.99 0.15
C THR A 124 -6.34 -8.05 1.11
N ARG A 125 -6.58 -6.73 1.06
CA ARG A 125 -5.89 -5.73 1.92
C ARG A 125 -6.07 -5.93 3.44
N ARG A 126 -6.92 -6.85 3.89
CA ARG A 126 -7.05 -7.20 5.32
C ARG A 126 -6.18 -8.40 5.72
N ASN A 127 -5.71 -9.18 4.76
CA ASN A 127 -5.06 -10.47 5.00
C ASN A 127 -3.64 -10.32 5.57
N CYS A 128 -2.93 -9.24 5.23
CA CYS A 128 -1.59 -8.98 5.74
C CYS A 128 -1.40 -7.50 6.06
N VAL A 129 -1.23 -7.21 7.35
CA VAL A 129 -0.94 -5.86 7.84
C VAL A 129 0.46 -5.43 7.43
N ALA A 130 1.45 -6.32 7.52
CA ALA A 130 2.84 -6.05 7.16
C ALA A 130 2.96 -5.59 5.69
N CYS A 131 2.55 -6.43 4.73
CA CYS A 131 2.68 -6.10 3.31
C CYS A 131 1.82 -4.90 2.90
N ARG A 132 0.65 -4.70 3.53
CA ARG A 132 -0.13 -3.48 3.28
C ARG A 132 0.62 -2.23 3.74
N LEU A 133 1.26 -2.28 4.89
CA LEU A 133 2.02 -1.15 5.40
C LEU A 133 3.28 -0.89 4.56
N VAL A 134 3.99 -1.93 4.14
CA VAL A 134 5.10 -1.82 3.18
C VAL A 134 4.62 -1.15 1.88
N LYS A 135 3.51 -1.61 1.31
CA LYS A 135 2.96 -1.02 0.09
C LYS A 135 2.55 0.44 0.28
N CYS A 136 2.04 0.84 1.46
CA CYS A 136 1.79 2.25 1.76
C CYS A 136 3.06 3.10 1.65
N PHE A 137 4.16 2.68 2.27
CA PHE A 137 5.44 3.40 2.17
C PHE A 137 5.98 3.42 0.75
N ASN A 138 5.98 2.28 0.06
CA ASN A 138 6.44 2.18 -1.33
C ASN A 138 5.60 3.02 -2.30
N SER A 139 4.36 3.32 -1.94
CA SER A 139 3.47 4.20 -2.72
C SER A 139 3.65 5.69 -2.42
N GLY A 140 4.60 6.06 -1.54
CA GLY A 140 4.88 7.45 -1.18
C GLY A 140 4.10 7.99 0.02
N MET A 141 3.48 7.14 0.84
CA MET A 141 2.88 7.60 2.10
C MET A 141 3.97 7.88 3.15
N GLN A 142 4.02 9.10 3.70
CA GLN A 142 5.07 9.56 4.60
C GLN A 142 4.59 9.71 6.05
N ARG A 143 5.41 9.25 7.01
CA ARG A 143 5.13 9.34 8.46
C ARG A 143 5.06 10.79 8.95
N ASP A 144 5.86 11.67 8.36
CA ASP A 144 6.00 13.06 8.81
C ASP A 144 4.71 13.86 8.63
N ARG A 145 3.88 13.47 7.66
CA ARG A 145 2.57 14.08 7.39
C ARG A 145 1.46 13.61 8.35
N LEU A 146 1.79 12.82 9.37
CA LEU A 146 0.85 12.41 10.43
C LEU A 146 0.68 13.50 11.51
N SER A 147 1.64 14.42 11.63
CA SER A 147 1.68 15.44 12.69
C SER A 147 0.89 16.71 12.37
N THR A 148 0.38 16.87 11.14
CA THR A 148 -0.55 17.94 10.78
C THR A 148 -1.90 17.67 11.42
N VAL A 149 -1.97 17.93 12.72
CA VAL A 149 -3.19 18.12 13.47
C VAL A 149 -3.83 19.38 12.90
N SER A 150 -4.70 19.23 11.91
CA SER A 150 -5.70 20.24 11.59
C SER A 150 -6.73 20.20 12.73
N ARG A 151 -6.37 20.84 13.85
CA ARG A 151 -7.29 21.19 14.93
C ARG A 151 -8.23 22.23 14.32
N LYS A 152 -9.47 21.84 14.05
CA LYS A 152 -10.58 22.79 13.90
C LYS A 152 -11.02 23.22 15.30
#